data_AF-A0A212LGL1-F1
#
_entry.id   AF-A0A212LGL1-F1
#
_cell.length_a   1.000
_cell.length_b   1.000
_cell.length_c   1.000
_cell.angle_alpha   90.00
_cell.angle_beta   90.00
_cell.angle_gamma   90.00
#
_symmetry.space_group_name_H-M   'P 1'
#
loop_
_entity.id
_entity.type
_entity.pdbx_description
1 polymer ?
#
loop_
_entity_poly.entity_id
_entity_poly.type
_entity_poly.pdbx_seq_one_letter_code
_entity_poly.pdbx_strand_id
1 'polypeptide(L)' 'MTQVVTEALRERYARIDHRQGRASVEELLTIADRAAAHLKRPYVDHAELLYDERGLPK' A
#
# COMPACT_ATOMS: atom_id res chain seq x y z
N MET A 1 -12.61 35.84 6.23
CA MET A 1 -13.59 34.77 5.94
C MET A 1 -12.93 33.48 5.44
N THR A 2 -11.96 33.53 4.52
CA THR A 2 -11.30 32.33 3.95
C THR A 2 -10.30 31.64 4.89
N GLN A 3 -9.54 32.40 5.68
CA GLN A 3 -8.50 31.85 6.55
C GLN A 3 -9.08 30.93 7.65
N VAL A 4 -10.13 31.38 8.36
CA VAL A 4 -10.81 30.60 9.40
C VAL A 4 -11.35 29.27 8.87
N VAL A 5 -11.91 29.28 7.65
CA VAL A 5 -12.42 28.05 7.01
C VAL A 5 -11.26 27.11 6.65
N THR A 6 -10.13 27.66 6.21
CA THR A 6 -8.94 26.87 5.86
C THR A 6 -8.32 26.23 7.10
N GLU A 7 -8.27 26.97 8.22
CA GLU A 7 -7.82 26.47 9.51
C GLU A 7 -8.72 25.34 10.01
N ALA A 8 -10.04 25.54 9.97
CA ALA A 8 -11.02 24.53 10.38
C ALA A 8 -10.93 23.24 9.54
N LEU A 9 -10.70 23.37 8.23
CA LEU A 9 -10.49 22.23 7.34
C LEU A 9 -9.18 21.49 7.66
N ARG A 10 -8.08 22.22 7.90
CA ARG A 10 -6.79 21.61 8.29
C ARG A 10 -6.88 20.88 9.64
N GLU A 11 -7.51 21.49 10.63
CA GLU A 11 -7.72 20.86 11.93
C GLU A 11 -8.59 19.60 11.81
N ARG A 12 -9.65 19.67 11.00
CA ARG A 12 -10.52 18.51 10.79
C ARG A 12 -9.78 17.37 10.09
N TYR A 13 -8.97 17.70 9.08
CA TYR A 13 -8.14 16.72 8.39
C TYR A 13 -7.13 16.08 9.34
N ALA A 14 -6.38 16.88 10.12
CA ALA A 14 -5.40 16.37 11.08
C ALA A 14 -6.04 15.45 12.14
N ARG A 15 -7.26 15.75 12.60
CA ARG A 15 -7.99 14.87 13.53
C ARG A 15 -8.41 13.55 12.89
N ILE A 16 -8.82 13.57 11.62
CA ILE A 16 -9.19 12.35 10.89
C ILE A 16 -7.95 11.48 10.66
N ASP A 17 -6.86 12.09 10.19
CA ASP A 17 -5.58 11.42 9.94
C ASP A 17 -5.01 10.77 11.21
N HIS A 18 -4.98 11.52 12.33
CA HIS A 18 -4.57 10.97 13.63
C HIS A 18 -5.45 9.84 14.13
N ARG A 19 -6.77 9.93 13.90
CA ARG A 19 -7.72 8.90 14.33
C ARG A 19 -7.62 7.64 13.48
N GLN A 20 -7.22 7.77 12.21
CA GLN A 20 -7.02 6.62 11.34
C GLN A 20 -5.72 5.88 11.66
N GLY A 21 -4.71 6.56 12.22
CA GLY A 21 -3.42 5.94 12.50
C GLY A 21 -2.76 5.40 11.23
N ARG A 22 -1.47 5.10 11.28
CA ARG A 22 -0.90 4.22 10.25
C ARG A 22 -1.37 2.80 10.57
N ALA A 23 -1.73 2.04 9.53
CA ALA A 23 -2.04 0.63 9.69
C ALA A 23 -0.92 -0.05 10.48
N SER A 24 -1.29 -0.86 11.46
CA SER A 24 -0.30 -1.62 12.23
C SER A 24 0.40 -2.62 11.31
N VAL A 25 1.59 -3.07 11.69
CA VAL A 25 2.29 -4.14 10.95
C VAL A 25 1.41 -5.40 10.86
N GLU A 26 0.67 -5.70 11.92
CA GLU A 26 -0.26 -6.83 11.97
C GLU A 26 -1.42 -6.69 10.97
N GLU A 27 -1.98 -5.48 10.82
CA GLU A 27 -3.01 -5.20 9.81
C GLU A 27 -2.47 -5.35 8.39
N LEU A 28 -1.24 -4.86 8.14
CA LEU A 28 -0.57 -5.02 6.85
C LEU A 28 -0.32 -6.50 6.50
N LEU A 29 0.12 -7.30 7.48
CA LEU A 29 0.32 -8.74 7.29
C LEU A 29 -1.01 -9.46 7.05
N THR A 30 -2.07 -9.10 7.77
CA THR A 30 -3.41 -9.67 7.56
C THR A 30 -3.91 -9.43 6.13
N ILE A 31 -3.66 -8.24 5.57
CA ILE A 31 -3.98 -7.93 4.18
C ILE A 31 -3.14 -8.78 3.23
N ALA A 32 -1.84 -8.92 3.51
CA ALA A 32 -0.93 -9.73 2.70
C ALA A 32 -1.35 -11.20 2.65
N ASP A 33 -1.71 -11.79 3.79
CA ASP A 33 -2.17 -13.19 3.86
C ASP A 33 -3.46 -13.41 3.07
N ARG A 34 -4.42 -12.49 3.21
CA ARG A 34 -5.68 -12.53 2.45
C ARG A 34 -5.40 -12.43 0.95
N ALA A 35 -4.51 -11.54 0.53
CA ALA A 35 -4.14 -11.42 -0.88
C ALA A 35 -3.43 -12.68 -1.38
N ALA A 36 -2.49 -13.22 -0.59
CA ALA A 36 -1.71 -14.42 -0.91
C ALA A 36 -2.59 -15.65 -1.14
N ALA A 37 -3.71 -15.78 -0.41
CA ALA A 37 -4.67 -16.87 -0.57
C ALA A 37 -5.31 -16.93 -1.98
N HIS A 38 -5.32 -15.81 -2.71
CA HIS A 38 -5.90 -15.74 -4.05
C HIS A 38 -4.88 -15.98 -5.17
N LEU A 39 -3.59 -16.07 -4.86
CA LEU A 39 -2.59 -16.34 -5.90
C LEU A 39 -2.60 -17.82 -6.32
N LYS A 40 -2.72 -18.04 -7.62
CA LYS A 40 -2.62 -19.38 -8.22
C LYS A 40 -1.16 -19.82 -8.27
N ARG A 41 -0.91 -21.05 -7.83
CA ARG A 41 0.41 -21.70 -7.87
C ARG A 41 0.46 -22.73 -9.01
N PRO A 42 1.65 -23.01 -9.60
CA PRO A 42 2.95 -22.43 -9.28
C PRO A 42 3.09 -20.97 -9.72
N TYR A 43 3.93 -20.21 -9.03
CA TYR A 43 4.29 -18.86 -9.47
C TYR A 43 5.12 -18.97 -10.76
N VAL A 44 4.95 -18.01 -11.68
CA VAL A 44 5.88 -17.89 -12.80
C VAL A 44 7.26 -17.58 -12.24
N ASP A 45 8.30 -18.15 -12.84
CA ASP A 45 9.65 -17.72 -12.51
C ASP A 45 9.80 -16.27 -12.97
N HIS A 46 9.92 -15.37 -12.00
CA HIS A 46 10.02 -13.94 -12.28
C HIS A 46 11.37 -13.61 -12.94
N ALA A 47 12.40 -14.41 -12.69
CA ALA A 47 13.69 -14.25 -13.36
C ALA A 47 13.52 -14.50 -14.86
N GLU A 48 12.93 -15.64 -15.23
CA GLU A 48 12.66 -15.97 -16.64
C GLU A 48 11.64 -15.02 -17.27
N LEU A 49 10.64 -14.54 -16.52
CA LEU A 49 9.63 -13.61 -17.05
C LEU A 49 10.23 -12.23 -17.33
N LEU A 50 11.01 -11.68 -16.40
CA LEU A 50 11.42 -10.28 -16.42
C LEU A 50 12.78 -10.06 -17.06
N TYR A 51 13.65 -11.07 -17.08
CA TYR A 51 15.04 -10.92 -17.52
C TYR A 51 15.39 -11.89 -18.65
N ASP A 52 16.22 -11.42 -19.57
CA ASP A 52 16.83 -12.24 -20.61
C ASP A 52 17.99 -13.09 -20.06
N GLU A 53 18.59 -13.91 -20.92
CA GLU A 53 19.71 -14.79 -20.56
C GLU A 53 20.96 -14.03 -20.09
N ARG A 54 21.04 -12.73 -20.34
CA ARG A 54 22.13 -11.83 -19.91
C ARG A 54 21.77 -11.07 -18.62
N GLY A 55 20.59 -11.30 -18.07
CA GLY A 55 20.08 -10.61 -16.88
C GLY A 55 19.58 -9.19 -17.17
N LEU A 56 19.36 -8.83 -18.44
CA LEU A 56 18.79 -7.54 -18.81
C LEU A 56 17.26 -7.60 -18.80
N PRO A 57 16.57 -6.53 -18.40
CA PRO A 57 15.11 -6.47 -18.50
C PRO A 57 14.64 -6.73 -19.93
N LYS A 58 13.66 -7.62 -20.09
CA LYS A 58 12.98 -7.89 -21.36
C LYS A 58 12.08 -6.73 -21.80
#